data_AF-A0A9E3N6H6-F1
#
_entry.id   AF-A0A9E3N6H6-F1
#
_cell.length_a   1.000
_cell.length_b   1.000
_cell.length_c   1.000
_cell.angle_alpha   90.00
_cell.angle_beta   90.00
_cell.angle_gamma   90.00
#
_symmetry.space_group_name_H-M   'P 1'
#
loop_
_entity.id
_entity.type
_entity.pdbx_description
1 polymer ?
#
loop_
_entity_poly.entity_id
_entity_poly.type
_entity_poly.pdbx_seq_one_letter_code
_entity_poly.pdbx_strand_id
1 'polypeptide(L)'
;AIGLSAGFVEPLESTSISLIETAVGTLLELWPDRDFRPELAAEFNRKIGSRYESIRDFIIMHYKLTKRDDTEFWRYCANMTIPDSRTHQIELFRETGRITILDPDSFGLPSFVSMLTGLGVEPKRYDPFVDTVDMRELHGHFAGLRDLIVQTVARMPAHGAYLDKIAKTGRLP
;
A
#
# COMPACT_ATOMS: atom_id res chain seq x y z
N ALA A 1 14.88 0.25 -18.78
CA ALA A 1 14.47 -1.16 -18.59
C ALA A 1 13.05 -1.19 -18.05
N ILE A 2 12.24 -2.21 -18.33
CA ILE A 2 10.85 -2.35 -17.85
C ILE A 2 10.60 -3.79 -17.38
N GLY A 3 9.82 -3.96 -16.31
CA GLY A 3 9.52 -5.26 -15.71
C GLY A 3 10.73 -5.88 -15.03
N LEU A 4 10.89 -7.20 -15.14
CA LEU A 4 11.98 -7.94 -14.47
C LEU A 4 13.39 -7.46 -14.87
N SER A 5 13.53 -6.83 -16.04
CA SER A 5 14.80 -6.22 -16.46
C SER A 5 15.18 -4.96 -15.66
N ALA A 6 14.23 -4.33 -14.98
CA ALA A 6 14.45 -3.11 -14.17
C ALA A 6 14.66 -3.42 -12.68
N GLY A 7 14.08 -4.51 -12.17
CA GLY A 7 14.18 -4.91 -10.78
C GLY A 7 13.05 -5.84 -10.38
N PHE A 8 13.19 -6.48 -9.22
CA PHE A 8 12.19 -7.42 -8.69
C PHE A 8 11.96 -7.17 -7.20
N VAL A 9 10.68 -7.17 -6.82
CA VAL A 9 10.22 -7.26 -5.44
C VAL A 9 9.15 -8.36 -5.42
N GLU A 10 9.12 -9.16 -4.36
CA GLU A 10 8.19 -10.29 -4.26
C GLU A 10 6.72 -9.84 -4.34
N PRO A 11 5.80 -10.71 -4.79
CA PRO A 11 4.41 -10.34 -5.08
C PRO A 11 3.52 -10.27 -3.84
N LEU A 12 4.06 -9.90 -2.67
CA LEU A 12 3.30 -9.85 -1.41
C LEU A 12 2.12 -8.87 -1.48
N GLU A 13 2.31 -7.76 -2.19
CA GLU A 13 1.32 -6.69 -2.38
C GLU A 13 0.89 -6.53 -3.85
N SER A 14 1.07 -7.56 -4.67
CA SER A 14 0.66 -7.58 -6.10
C SER A 14 1.16 -6.39 -6.95
N THR A 15 2.39 -5.92 -6.70
CA THR A 15 2.91 -4.66 -7.26
C THR A 15 3.60 -4.79 -8.63
N SER A 16 3.92 -6.00 -9.09
CA SER A 16 4.74 -6.20 -10.30
C SER A 16 4.14 -5.62 -11.58
N ILE A 17 2.84 -5.80 -11.82
CA ILE A 17 2.16 -5.26 -13.01
C ILE A 17 2.04 -3.73 -12.89
N SER A 18 1.66 -3.23 -11.71
CA SER A 18 1.59 -1.80 -11.44
C SER A 18 2.92 -1.08 -11.66
N LEU A 19 4.05 -1.72 -11.31
CA LEU A 19 5.39 -1.21 -11.61
C LEU A 19 5.67 -1.10 -13.12
N ILE A 20 5.25 -2.10 -13.91
CA ILE A 20 5.36 -2.07 -15.37
C ILE A 20 4.53 -0.91 -15.93
N GLU A 21 3.27 -0.79 -15.50
CA GLU A 21 2.37 0.28 -15.94
C GLU A 21 2.93 1.66 -15.59
N THR A 22 3.44 1.83 -14.37
CA THR A 22 4.08 3.08 -13.90
C THR A 22 5.31 3.42 -14.75
N ALA A 23 6.15 2.44 -15.06
CA ALA A 23 7.33 2.66 -15.90
C ALA A 23 6.95 3.04 -17.34
N VAL A 24 5.94 2.39 -17.93
CA VAL A 24 5.44 2.75 -19.26
C VAL A 24 4.84 4.15 -19.25
N GLY A 25 3.98 4.47 -18.27
CA GLY A 25 3.39 5.80 -18.14
C GLY A 25 4.44 6.90 -17.97
N THR A 26 5.42 6.68 -17.09
CA THR A 26 6.51 7.64 -16.86
C THR A 26 7.38 7.83 -18.11
N LEU A 27 7.61 6.77 -18.89
CA LEU A 27 8.33 6.87 -20.16
C LEU A 27 7.55 7.71 -21.18
N LEU A 28 6.24 7.55 -21.25
CA LEU A 28 5.39 8.35 -22.14
C LEU A 28 5.34 9.82 -21.71
N GLU A 29 5.32 10.11 -20.41
CA GLU A 29 5.41 11.48 -19.87
C GLU A 29 6.75 12.15 -20.17
N LEU A 30 7.84 11.37 -20.15
CA LEU A 30 9.22 11.84 -20.34
C LEU A 30 9.79 11.41 -21.69
N TRP A 31 8.94 11.30 -22.71
CA TRP A 31 9.34 10.78 -24.01
C TRP A 31 10.46 11.64 -24.64
N PRO A 32 11.62 11.05 -25.00
CA PRO A 32 12.72 11.82 -25.56
C PRO A 32 12.51 12.13 -27.04
N ASP A 33 13.10 13.23 -27.49
CA ASP A 33 13.39 13.46 -28.89
C ASP A 33 14.67 12.72 -29.32
N ARG A 34 15.18 13.00 -30.53
CA ARG A 34 16.37 12.31 -31.06
C ARG A 34 17.67 12.72 -30.37
N ASP A 35 17.66 13.77 -29.55
CA ASP A 35 18.83 14.25 -28.84
C ASP A 35 19.01 13.53 -27.49
N PHE A 36 18.01 12.74 -27.05
CA PHE A 36 18.06 11.93 -25.83
C PHE A 36 18.64 12.68 -24.63
N ARG A 37 18.08 13.88 -24.39
CA ARG A 37 18.50 14.79 -23.33
C ARG A 37 18.64 14.03 -22.00
N PRO A 38 19.83 14.01 -21.37
CA PRO A 38 20.10 13.17 -20.20
C PRO A 38 19.22 13.51 -19.00
N GLU A 39 18.67 14.73 -18.95
CA GLU A 39 17.77 15.20 -17.92
C GLU A 39 16.47 14.37 -17.87
N LEU A 40 15.95 13.93 -19.02
CA LEU A 40 14.76 13.06 -19.08
C LEU A 40 15.05 11.68 -18.48
N ALA A 41 16.20 11.10 -18.82
CA ALA A 41 16.62 9.82 -18.27
C ALA A 41 16.89 9.91 -16.76
N ALA A 42 17.49 11.01 -16.29
CA ALA A 42 17.73 11.25 -14.87
C ALA A 42 16.42 11.32 -14.07
N GLU A 43 15.42 12.05 -14.59
CA GLU A 43 14.11 12.16 -13.94
C GLU A 43 13.33 10.85 -13.97
N PHE A 44 13.37 10.11 -15.09
CA PHE A 44 12.82 8.77 -15.18
C PHE A 44 13.42 7.84 -14.12
N ASN A 45 14.76 7.80 -14.03
CA ASN A 45 15.48 6.97 -13.07
C ASN A 45 15.14 7.35 -11.63
N ARG A 46 15.01 8.65 -11.33
CA ARG A 46 14.62 9.14 -10.01
C ARG A 46 13.21 8.68 -9.65
N LYS A 47 12.22 8.92 -10.52
CA LYS A 47 10.82 8.52 -10.28
C LYS A 47 10.67 7.02 -10.07
N ILE A 48 11.24 6.22 -10.98
CA ILE A 48 11.14 4.75 -10.91
C ILE A 48 11.93 4.20 -9.73
N GLY A 49 13.14 4.72 -9.46
CA GLY A 49 13.94 4.33 -8.29
C GLY A 49 13.19 4.55 -6.98
N SER A 50 12.65 5.76 -6.77
CA SER A 50 11.85 6.07 -5.59
C SER A 50 10.62 5.17 -5.44
N ARG A 51 9.99 4.78 -6.57
CA ARG A 51 8.87 3.84 -6.53
C ARG A 51 9.29 2.45 -6.04
N TYR A 52 10.40 1.90 -6.56
CA TYR A 52 10.92 0.62 -6.09
C TYR A 52 11.24 0.65 -4.59
N GLU A 53 11.87 1.73 -4.13
CA GLU A 53 12.19 1.92 -2.71
C GLU A 53 10.94 2.00 -1.84
N SER A 54 9.94 2.79 -2.26
CA SER A 54 8.65 2.92 -1.59
C SER A 54 7.94 1.57 -1.42
N ILE A 55 7.96 0.73 -2.47
CA ILE A 55 7.36 -0.61 -2.44
C ILE A 55 8.15 -1.57 -1.55
N ARG A 56 9.47 -1.60 -1.68
CA ARG A 56 10.35 -2.40 -0.81
C ARG A 56 10.09 -2.06 0.66
N ASP A 57 10.07 -0.78 0.97
CA ASP A 57 9.92 -0.26 2.33
C ASP A 57 8.54 -0.59 2.93
N PHE A 58 7.49 -0.64 2.11
CA PHE A 58 6.18 -1.10 2.52
C PHE A 58 6.15 -2.62 2.80
N ILE A 59 6.75 -3.42 1.92
CA ILE A 59 6.82 -4.88 2.07
C ILE A 59 7.65 -5.28 3.29
N ILE A 60 8.77 -4.61 3.55
CA ILE A 60 9.63 -4.86 4.71
C ILE A 60 8.86 -4.80 6.03
N MET A 61 7.86 -3.92 6.15
CA MET A 61 7.08 -3.78 7.39
C MET A 61 6.27 -5.05 7.72
N HIS A 62 5.83 -5.83 6.73
CA HIS A 62 5.14 -7.11 6.93
C HIS A 62 6.00 -8.11 7.71
N TYR A 63 7.30 -8.09 7.45
CA TYR A 63 8.27 -8.94 8.14
C TYR A 63 8.72 -8.33 9.46
N LYS A 64 8.99 -7.01 9.46
CA LYS A 64 9.53 -6.31 10.62
C LYS A 64 8.58 -6.28 11.80
N LEU A 65 7.28 -6.12 11.55
CA LEU A 65 6.26 -5.97 12.59
C LEU A 65 5.65 -7.32 13.03
N THR A 66 6.25 -8.43 12.64
CA THR A 66 5.82 -9.76 13.07
C THR A 66 5.88 -9.90 14.59
N LYS A 67 4.90 -10.63 15.16
CA LYS A 67 4.93 -11.10 16.56
C LYS A 67 5.47 -12.53 16.68
N ARG A 68 5.89 -13.14 15.56
CA ARG A 68 6.42 -14.50 15.52
C ARG A 68 7.87 -14.52 15.98
N ASP A 69 8.19 -15.48 16.83
CA ASP A 69 9.55 -15.75 17.32
C ASP A 69 9.91 -17.24 17.25
N ASP A 70 9.05 -18.06 16.62
CA ASP A 70 9.12 -19.52 16.63
C ASP A 70 10.27 -20.09 15.78
N THR A 71 10.73 -19.35 14.78
CA THR A 71 11.88 -19.74 13.94
C THR A 71 12.97 -18.67 13.94
N GLU A 72 14.19 -19.08 13.58
CA GLU A 72 15.31 -18.14 13.38
C GLU A 72 14.98 -17.08 12.33
N PHE A 73 14.28 -17.46 11.26
CA PHE A 73 13.80 -16.54 10.24
C PHE A 73 12.95 -15.42 10.82
N TRP A 74 11.93 -15.74 11.62
CA TRP A 74 11.04 -14.72 12.18
C TRP A 74 11.73 -13.85 13.23
N ARG A 75 12.61 -14.44 14.04
CA ARG A 75 13.46 -13.68 14.97
C ARG A 75 14.38 -12.72 14.23
N TYR A 76 14.96 -13.13 13.09
CA TYR A 76 15.75 -12.24 12.24
C TYR A 76 14.89 -11.10 11.69
N CYS A 77 13.75 -11.40 11.07
CA CYS A 77 12.84 -10.40 10.50
C CYS A 77 12.38 -9.36 11.53
N ALA A 78 12.04 -9.78 12.75
CA ALA A 78 11.65 -8.87 13.83
C ALA A 78 12.81 -7.95 14.26
N ASN A 79 14.06 -8.42 14.19
CA ASN A 79 15.25 -7.71 14.69
C ASN A 79 16.06 -6.99 13.60
N MET A 80 15.78 -7.21 12.31
CA MET A 80 16.52 -6.59 11.21
C MET A 80 16.41 -5.06 11.24
N THR A 81 17.45 -4.37 10.78
CA THR A 81 17.38 -2.93 10.55
C THR A 81 16.48 -2.63 9.35
N ILE A 82 15.78 -1.50 9.42
CA ILE A 82 14.92 -1.00 8.35
C ILE A 82 15.29 0.46 8.08
N PRO A 83 14.92 1.03 6.92
CA PRO A 83 15.19 2.44 6.63
C PRO A 83 14.60 3.38 7.70
N ASP A 84 15.32 4.46 8.00
CA ASP A 84 14.91 5.46 9.00
C ASP A 84 13.52 6.05 8.69
N SER A 85 13.19 6.19 7.40
CA SER A 85 11.88 6.65 6.93
C SER A 85 10.73 5.73 7.37
N ARG A 86 10.99 4.42 7.52
CA ARG A 86 10.02 3.42 7.98
C ARG A 86 9.99 3.34 9.49
N THR A 87 11.14 3.37 10.15
CA THR A 87 11.21 3.50 11.61
C THR A 87 10.43 4.73 12.07
N HIS A 88 10.68 5.89 11.47
CA HIS A 88 9.96 7.14 11.75
C HIS A 88 8.45 7.00 11.55
N GLN A 89 8.01 6.40 10.44
CA GLN A 89 6.59 6.23 10.15
C GLN A 89 5.88 5.31 11.16
N ILE A 90 6.54 4.22 11.57
CA ILE A 90 6.00 3.29 12.57
C ILE A 90 5.89 4.00 13.93
N GLU A 91 6.92 4.71 14.37
CA GLU A 91 6.89 5.43 15.64
C GLU A 91 5.88 6.58 15.62
N LEU A 92 5.79 7.34 14.53
CA LEU A 92 4.81 8.41 14.39
C LEU A 92 3.38 7.87 14.56
N PHE A 93 3.08 6.75 13.89
CA PHE A 93 1.77 6.12 14.01
C PHE A 93 1.53 5.57 15.42
N ARG A 94 2.53 4.89 16.01
CA ARG A 94 2.42 4.35 17.38
C ARG A 94 2.21 5.44 18.42
N GLU A 95 2.91 6.57 18.32
CA GLU A 95 2.82 7.62 19.33
C GLU A 95 1.59 8.53 19.14
N THR A 96 1.11 8.71 17.91
CA THR A 96 0.15 9.77 17.59
C THR A 96 -1.07 9.35 16.75
N GLY A 97 -1.07 8.14 16.21
CA GLY A 97 -2.10 7.67 15.27
C GLY A 97 -2.00 8.28 13.87
N ARG A 98 -0.96 9.06 13.58
CA ARG A 98 -0.80 9.77 12.30
C ARG A 98 0.06 8.99 11.31
N ILE A 99 -0.26 9.14 10.03
CA ILE A 99 0.51 8.62 8.91
C ILE A 99 0.89 9.77 7.99
N THR A 100 2.13 9.75 7.50
CA THR A 100 2.64 10.71 6.53
C THR A 100 2.85 9.99 5.20
N ILE A 101 2.17 10.44 4.16
CA ILE A 101 2.35 9.90 2.82
C ILE A 101 3.55 10.57 2.16
N LEU A 102 4.63 9.81 1.98
CA LEU A 102 5.89 10.29 1.38
C LEU A 102 5.89 10.16 -0.15
N ASP A 103 5.22 9.13 -0.68
CA ASP A 103 5.03 8.90 -2.11
C ASP A 103 3.51 8.75 -2.36
N PRO A 104 2.83 9.83 -2.81
CA PRO A 104 1.39 9.84 -3.00
C PRO A 104 0.93 8.89 -4.11
N ASP A 105 1.83 8.56 -5.03
CA ASP A 105 1.50 7.73 -6.17
C ASP A 105 1.64 6.22 -5.80
N SER A 106 2.14 5.88 -4.59
CA SER A 106 2.35 4.51 -4.09
C SER A 106 1.20 4.05 -3.19
N PHE A 107 1.47 3.65 -1.94
CA PHE A 107 0.45 3.23 -0.99
C PHE A 107 -0.20 4.42 -0.30
N GLY A 108 -1.54 4.45 -0.32
CA GLY A 108 -2.33 5.49 0.33
C GLY A 108 -2.48 5.30 1.85
N LEU A 109 -3.04 6.31 2.49
CA LEU A 109 -3.35 6.30 3.94
C LEU A 109 -4.11 5.04 4.40
N PRO A 110 -5.17 4.57 3.72
CA PRO A 110 -5.90 3.38 4.16
C PRO A 110 -5.04 2.13 4.20
N SER A 111 -4.08 1.98 3.27
CA SER A 111 -3.16 0.83 3.22
C SER A 111 -2.22 0.82 4.41
N PHE A 112 -1.63 1.97 4.76
CA PHE A 112 -0.79 2.10 5.95
C PHE A 112 -1.55 1.87 7.25
N VAL A 113 -2.76 2.44 7.38
CA VAL A 113 -3.60 2.20 8.57
C VAL A 113 -3.91 0.71 8.70
N SER A 114 -4.36 0.07 7.62
CA SER A 114 -4.73 -1.34 7.62
C SER A 114 -3.54 -2.24 7.95
N MET A 115 -2.36 -1.97 7.37
CA MET A 115 -1.15 -2.75 7.65
C MET A 115 -0.69 -2.58 9.08
N LEU A 116 -0.49 -1.34 9.55
CA LEU A 116 0.08 -1.10 10.87
C LEU A 116 -0.85 -1.61 11.98
N THR A 117 -2.14 -1.34 11.88
CA THR A 117 -3.12 -1.86 12.85
C THR A 117 -3.26 -3.38 12.75
N GLY A 118 -3.31 -3.94 11.54
CA GLY A 118 -3.40 -5.39 11.31
C GLY A 118 -2.20 -6.18 11.83
N LEU A 119 -1.00 -5.57 11.82
CA LEU A 119 0.22 -6.14 12.38
C LEU A 119 0.39 -5.82 13.89
N GLY A 120 -0.61 -5.18 14.51
CA GLY A 120 -0.66 -4.94 15.95
C GLY A 120 0.14 -3.75 16.45
N VAL A 121 0.40 -2.76 15.59
CA VAL A 121 0.86 -1.43 16.02
C VAL A 121 -0.37 -0.64 16.44
N GLU A 122 -0.54 -0.47 17.75
CA GLU A 122 -1.65 0.31 18.31
C GLU A 122 -1.19 1.73 18.63
N PRO A 123 -1.91 2.76 18.13
CA PRO A 123 -1.66 4.14 18.53
C PRO A 123 -1.92 4.36 20.02
N LYS A 124 -0.97 5.01 20.72
CA LYS A 124 -1.11 5.42 22.12
C LYS A 124 -2.05 6.61 22.30
N ARG A 125 -2.28 7.36 21.23
CA ARG A 125 -3.09 8.59 21.20
C ARG A 125 -3.84 8.68 19.88
N TYR A 126 -4.97 9.36 19.92
CA TYR A 126 -5.73 9.78 18.75
C TYR A 126 -5.60 11.30 18.56
N ASP A 127 -6.18 11.83 17.49
CA ASP A 127 -6.18 13.27 17.22
C ASP A 127 -7.02 14.02 18.28
N PRO A 128 -6.47 15.00 19.03
CA PRO A 128 -7.22 15.76 20.02
C PRO A 128 -8.48 16.46 19.48
N PHE A 129 -8.58 16.70 18.15
CA PHE A 129 -9.82 17.22 17.56
C PHE A 129 -11.02 16.29 17.77
N VAL A 130 -10.80 14.99 17.98
CA VAL A 130 -11.88 14.04 18.31
C VAL A 130 -12.60 14.43 19.60
N ASP A 131 -11.92 15.05 20.57
CA ASP A 131 -12.53 15.50 21.83
C ASP A 131 -13.57 16.61 21.64
N THR A 132 -13.57 17.26 20.47
CA THR A 132 -14.54 18.31 20.11
C THR A 132 -15.78 17.78 19.40
N VAL A 133 -15.81 16.48 19.08
CA VAL A 133 -16.90 15.83 18.33
C VAL A 133 -17.92 15.24 19.29
N ASP A 134 -19.21 15.39 19.01
CA ASP A 134 -20.25 14.69 19.79
C ASP A 134 -20.16 13.18 19.54
N MET A 135 -19.77 12.43 20.57
CA MET A 135 -19.64 10.98 20.50
C MET A 135 -20.93 10.27 20.12
N ARG A 136 -22.12 10.82 20.42
CA ARG A 136 -23.39 10.22 19.98
C ARG A 136 -23.56 10.34 18.47
N GLU A 137 -23.25 11.51 17.92
CA GLU A 137 -23.26 11.74 16.48
C GLU A 137 -22.24 10.84 15.77
N LEU A 138 -21.03 10.73 16.32
CA LEU A 138 -19.97 9.87 15.78
C LEU A 138 -20.38 8.39 15.75
N HIS A 139 -20.95 7.87 16.84
CA HIS A 139 -21.47 6.49 16.88
C HIS A 139 -22.60 6.28 15.88
N GLY A 140 -23.52 7.24 15.76
CA GLY A 140 -24.61 7.19 14.78
C GLY A 140 -24.08 7.14 13.34
N HIS A 141 -23.08 7.98 13.02
CA HIS A 141 -22.42 8.00 11.72
C HIS A 141 -21.78 6.65 11.38
N PHE A 142 -20.98 6.07 12.28
CA PHE A 142 -20.35 4.76 12.05
C PHE A 142 -21.36 3.61 11.99
N ALA A 143 -22.44 3.66 12.76
CA ALA A 143 -23.53 2.69 12.64
C ALA A 143 -24.18 2.76 11.25
N GLY A 144 -24.47 3.96 10.75
CA GLY A 144 -24.99 4.16 9.40
C GLY A 144 -24.04 3.67 8.30
N LEU A 145 -22.73 3.96 8.42
CA LEU A 145 -21.72 3.44 7.48
C LEU A 145 -21.66 1.92 7.49
N ARG A 146 -21.68 1.29 8.67
CA ARG A 146 -21.70 -0.17 8.81
C ARG A 146 -22.95 -0.76 8.13
N ASP A 147 -24.12 -0.19 8.39
CA ASP A 147 -25.37 -0.69 7.82
C ASP A 147 -25.39 -0.53 6.29
N LEU A 148 -24.85 0.57 5.76
CA LEU A 148 -24.66 0.77 4.32
C LEU A 148 -23.73 -0.28 3.69
N ILE A 149 -22.59 -0.59 4.35
CA ILE A 149 -21.66 -1.62 3.89
C ILE A 149 -22.37 -2.98 3.87
N VAL A 150 -23.06 -3.35 4.96
CA VAL A 150 -23.79 -4.62 5.07
C VAL A 150 -24.87 -4.75 3.99
N GLN A 151 -25.67 -3.71 3.77
CA GLN A 151 -26.71 -3.71 2.74
C GLN A 151 -26.14 -3.79 1.33
N THR A 152 -25.03 -3.08 1.06
CA THR A 152 -24.33 -3.14 -0.22
C THR A 152 -23.81 -4.55 -0.48
N VAL A 153 -23.07 -5.13 0.46
CA VAL A 153 -22.51 -6.48 0.35
C VAL A 153 -23.62 -7.54 0.18
N ALA A 154 -24.73 -7.42 0.91
CA ALA A 154 -25.85 -8.36 0.80
C ALA A 154 -26.52 -8.35 -0.60
N ARG A 155 -26.38 -7.26 -1.36
CA ARG A 155 -26.90 -7.14 -2.73
C ARG A 155 -25.88 -7.56 -3.80
N MET A 156 -24.62 -7.75 -3.42
CA MET A 156 -23.60 -8.20 -4.37
C MET A 156 -23.77 -9.69 -4.67
N PRO A 157 -23.67 -10.12 -5.94
CA PRO A 157 -23.63 -11.53 -6.26
C PRO A 157 -22.36 -12.16 -5.66
N ALA A 158 -22.44 -13.45 -5.34
CA ALA A 158 -21.24 -14.22 -5.03
C ALA A 158 -20.25 -14.17 -6.20
N HIS A 159 -18.95 -14.20 -5.90
CA HIS A 159 -17.89 -14.03 -6.89
C HIS A 159 -18.05 -14.98 -8.10
N GLY A 160 -18.30 -16.28 -7.87
CA GLY A 160 -18.52 -17.25 -8.95
C GLY A 160 -19.74 -16.94 -9.83
N ALA A 161 -20.86 -16.51 -9.22
CA ALA A 161 -22.06 -16.12 -9.97
C ALA A 161 -21.83 -14.88 -10.83
N TYR A 162 -20.99 -13.94 -10.36
CA TYR A 162 -20.56 -12.80 -11.16
C TYR A 162 -19.67 -13.23 -12.33
N LEU A 163 -18.71 -14.12 -12.08
CA LEU A 163 -17.84 -14.68 -13.13
C LEU A 163 -18.66 -15.39 -14.22
N ASP A 164 -19.64 -16.23 -13.85
CA ASP A 164 -20.50 -16.91 -14.83
C ASP A 164 -21.33 -15.95 -15.69
N LYS A 165 -21.63 -14.75 -15.19
CA LYS A 165 -22.30 -13.71 -15.96
C LYS A 165 -21.38 -13.07 -17.01
N ILE A 166 -20.10 -12.84 -16.67
CA ILE A 166 -19.16 -12.14 -17.54
C ILE A 166 -18.30 -13.08 -18.42
N ALA A 167 -18.07 -14.32 -17.99
CA ALA A 167 -17.20 -15.30 -18.64
C ALA A 167 -17.90 -16.11 -19.76
N LYS A 168 -19.14 -15.78 -20.12
CA LYS A 168 -19.86 -16.39 -21.26
C LYS A 168 -19.16 -16.19 -22.62
N THR A 169 -18.09 -15.40 -22.68
CA THR A 169 -17.35 -15.04 -23.90
C THR A 169 -16.02 -15.78 -24.12
N GLY A 170 -15.63 -16.78 -23.30
CA GLY A 170 -14.35 -17.46 -23.57
C GLY A 170 -13.99 -18.63 -22.67
N ARG A 171 -14.84 -19.65 -22.55
CA ARG A 171 -14.37 -20.94 -22.02
C ARG A 171 -13.43 -21.55 -23.07
N LEU A 172 -12.14 -21.60 -22.76
CA LEU A 172 -11.18 -22.41 -23.51
C LEU A 172 -11.59 -23.90 -23.40
N PRO A 173 -11.43 -24.68 -24.47
CA PRO A 173 -11.79 -26.09 -24.51
C PRO A 173 -11.03 -26.94 -23.48
#